data_AF-A0A142V8F9-F1
#
_entry.id   AF-A0A142V8F9-F1
#
_cell.length_a   1.000
_cell.length_b   1.000
_cell.length_c   1.000
_cell.angle_alpha   90.00
_cell.angle_beta   90.00
_cell.angle_gamma   90.00
#
_symmetry.space_group_name_H-M   'P 1'
#
loop_
_entity.id
_entity.type
_entity.pdbx_description
1 polymer ?
#
loop_
_entity_poly.entity_id
_entity_poly.type
_entity_poly.pdbx_seq_one_letter_code
_entity_poly.pdbx_strand_id
1 'polypeptide(L)'
;MKMPLNIFKRESGFTLIEILVVVAILGALAGVVIPNVVKFMHEGKVESANTELANVRLAVLSAMVDVKTNTLNDGGTVGPGHTSSVTYGSPSADLPVHNFIMGAVIGIYTLDEKGLISSAEMPEDSDWAGLTFVNGAWQ
;
A
#
# COMPACT_ATOMS: atom_id res chain seq x y z
N MET A 1 -76.39 -1.70 3.18
CA MET A 1 -75.16 -2.00 3.94
C MET A 1 -74.18 -2.67 2.96
N LYS A 2 -73.15 -1.97 2.47
CA LYS A 2 -72.19 -2.49 1.49
C LYS A 2 -71.00 -3.10 2.24
N MET A 3 -70.74 -4.39 2.05
CA MET A 3 -69.54 -5.06 2.58
C MET A 3 -68.33 -4.75 1.69
N PRO A 4 -67.18 -4.34 2.25
CA PRO A 4 -65.97 -4.14 1.48
C PRO A 4 -65.35 -5.50 1.11
N LEU A 5 -65.14 -5.73 -0.19
CA LEU A 5 -64.41 -6.89 -0.70
C LEU A 5 -62.92 -6.69 -0.44
N ASN A 6 -62.36 -7.48 0.47
CA ASN A 6 -60.93 -7.51 0.72
C ASN A 6 -60.24 -8.26 -0.43
N ILE A 7 -59.61 -7.54 -1.35
CA ILE A 7 -58.78 -8.13 -2.41
C ILE A 7 -57.54 -8.73 -1.75
N PHE A 8 -57.43 -10.06 -1.73
CA PHE A 8 -56.18 -10.74 -1.42
C PHE A 8 -55.19 -10.44 -2.55
N LYS A 9 -54.25 -9.53 -2.28
CA LYS A 9 -53.13 -9.24 -3.18
C LYS A 9 -52.20 -10.45 -3.14
N ARG A 10 -52.07 -11.18 -4.25
CA ARG A 10 -51.08 -12.27 -4.38
C ARG A 10 -49.69 -11.67 -4.17
N GLU A 11 -49.00 -12.08 -3.10
CA GLU A 11 -47.57 -11.84 -2.97
C GLU A 11 -46.84 -12.69 -4.02
N SER A 12 -46.22 -12.03 -4.99
CA SER A 12 -45.30 -12.65 -5.93
C SER A 12 -43.98 -12.93 -5.22
N GLY A 13 -43.88 -14.08 -4.57
CA GLY A 13 -42.62 -14.59 -4.02
C GLY A 13 -41.74 -15.21 -5.11
N PHE A 14 -40.42 -15.08 -4.96
CA PHE A 14 -39.43 -15.80 -5.78
C PHE A 14 -39.61 -17.31 -5.63
N THR A 15 -39.42 -18.05 -6.72
CA THR A 15 -39.48 -19.50 -6.69
C THR A 15 -38.20 -20.08 -6.07
N LEU A 16 -38.29 -21.25 -5.41
CA LEU A 16 -37.11 -21.93 -4.87
C LEU A 16 -36.09 -22.27 -5.97
N ILE A 17 -36.59 -22.59 -7.17
CA ILE A 17 -35.74 -22.91 -8.31
C ILE A 17 -34.97 -21.69 -8.82
N GLU A 18 -35.56 -20.48 -8.77
CA GLU A 18 -34.86 -19.24 -9.12
C GLU A 18 -33.69 -18.99 -8.19
N ILE A 19 -33.89 -19.12 -6.88
CA ILE A 19 -32.79 -18.93 -5.93
C ILE A 19 -31.72 -20.01 -6.10
N LEU A 20 -32.11 -21.27 -6.35
CA LEU A 20 -31.18 -22.38 -6.55
C LEU A 20 -30.27 -22.16 -7.77
N VAL A 21 -30.83 -21.77 -8.92
CA VAL A 21 -30.05 -21.53 -10.13
C VAL A 21 -29.15 -20.30 -9.96
N VAL A 22 -29.63 -19.25 -9.30
CA VAL A 22 -28.83 -18.04 -9.05
C VAL A 22 -27.62 -18.34 -8.18
N VAL A 23 -27.79 -19.03 -7.05
CA VAL A 23 -26.64 -19.37 -6.19
C VAL A 23 -25.69 -20.36 -6.85
N ALA A 24 -26.19 -21.25 -7.71
CA ALA A 24 -25.34 -22.16 -8.49
C ALA A 24 -24.45 -21.39 -9.46
N ILE A 25 -24.98 -20.41 -10.19
CA ILE A 25 -24.20 -19.58 -11.12
C ILE A 25 -23.25 -18.65 -10.34
N LEU A 26 -23.70 -18.01 -9.26
CA LEU A 26 -22.84 -17.17 -8.41
C LEU A 26 -21.69 -17.99 -7.80
N GLY A 27 -21.95 -19.22 -7.36
CA GLY A 27 -20.92 -20.13 -6.85
C GLY A 27 -19.89 -20.50 -7.92
N ALA A 28 -20.33 -20.80 -9.13
CA ALA A 28 -19.42 -21.09 -10.25
C ALA A 28 -18.54 -19.88 -10.61
N LEU A 29 -19.12 -18.68 -10.68
CA LEU A 29 -18.37 -17.45 -10.95
C LEU A 29 -17.39 -17.11 -9.83
N ALA A 30 -17.82 -17.21 -8.57
CA ALA A 30 -16.98 -16.95 -7.41
C ALA A 30 -15.75 -17.88 -7.38
N GLY A 31 -15.92 -19.16 -7.72
CA GLY A 31 -14.82 -20.13 -7.77
C GLY A 31 -13.69 -19.76 -8.75
N VAL A 32 -14.01 -19.07 -9.85
CA VAL A 32 -13.02 -18.61 -10.83
C VAL A 32 -12.46 -17.23 -10.49
N VAL A 33 -13.30 -16.33 -10.00
CA VAL A 33 -12.93 -14.91 -9.81
C VAL A 33 -12.10 -14.67 -8.55
N ILE A 34 -12.45 -15.31 -7.42
CA ILE A 34 -11.80 -15.07 -6.13
C ILE A 34 -10.26 -15.20 -6.17
N PRO A 35 -9.66 -16.30 -6.68
CA PRO A 35 -8.19 -16.43 -6.67
C PRO A 35 -7.49 -15.33 -7.49
N ASN A 36 -8.11 -14.89 -8.59
CA ASN A 36 -7.57 -13.82 -9.42
C ASN A 36 -7.61 -12.47 -8.70
N VAL A 37 -8.70 -12.19 -7.97
CA VAL A 37 -8.84 -10.94 -7.19
C VAL A 37 -7.82 -10.90 -6.05
N VAL A 38 -7.63 -12.00 -5.32
CA VAL A 38 -6.63 -12.07 -4.23
C VAL A 38 -5.22 -11.81 -4.77
N LYS A 39 -4.86 -12.40 -5.92
CA LYS A 39 -3.58 -12.15 -6.58
C LYS A 39 -3.44 -10.68 -6.99
N PHE A 40 -4.46 -10.11 -7.63
CA PHE A 40 -4.45 -8.71 -8.06
C PHE A 40 -4.30 -7.74 -6.87
N MET A 41 -4.95 -8.02 -5.75
CA MET A 41 -4.80 -7.22 -4.53
C MET A 41 -3.36 -7.28 -4.00
N HIS A 42 -2.72 -8.45 -4.01
CA HIS A 42 -1.32 -8.59 -3.60
C HIS A 42 -0.37 -7.84 -4.56
N GLU A 43 -0.56 -7.97 -5.87
CA GLU A 43 0.20 -7.20 -6.86
C GLU A 43 0.01 -5.68 -6.68
N GLY A 44 -1.22 -5.24 -6.35
CA GLY A 44 -1.50 -3.84 -6.02
C GLY A 44 -0.77 -3.34 -4.78
N LYS A 45 -0.59 -4.19 -3.75
CA LYS A 45 0.23 -3.86 -2.57
C LYS A 45 1.70 -3.71 -2.94
N VAL A 46 2.24 -4.65 -3.72
CA VAL A 46 3.63 -4.61 -4.21
C VAL A 46 3.89 -3.33 -5.02
N GLU A 47 3.00 -2.99 -5.94
CA GLU A 47 3.14 -1.80 -6.79
C GLU A 47 3.04 -0.51 -5.97
N SER A 48 2.14 -0.47 -4.97
CA SER A 48 2.00 0.68 -4.07
C SER A 48 3.27 0.89 -3.24
N ALA A 49 3.83 -0.19 -2.68
CA ALA A 49 5.08 -0.14 -1.93
C ALA A 49 6.27 0.26 -2.80
N ASN A 50 6.34 -0.22 -4.05
CA ASN A 50 7.38 0.18 -5.00
C ASN A 50 7.25 1.65 -5.44
N THR A 51 6.02 2.17 -5.53
CA THR A 51 5.77 3.60 -5.77
C THR A 51 6.26 4.45 -4.61
N GLU A 52 6.00 4.03 -3.37
CA GLU A 52 6.54 4.69 -2.18
C GLU A 52 8.07 4.68 -2.16
N LEU A 53 8.69 3.51 -2.42
CA LEU A 53 10.13 3.38 -2.54
C LEU A 53 10.73 4.40 -3.53
N ALA A 54 10.11 4.56 -4.71
CA ALA A 54 10.54 5.52 -5.71
C ALA A 54 10.42 6.97 -5.22
N ASN A 55 9.33 7.29 -4.50
CA ASN A 55 9.11 8.59 -3.87
C ASN A 55 10.21 8.89 -2.83
N VAL A 56 10.52 7.93 -1.95
CA VAL A 56 11.60 8.07 -0.95
C VAL A 56 12.96 8.26 -1.61
N ARG A 57 13.29 7.49 -2.66
CA ARG A 57 14.55 7.66 -3.41
C ARG A 57 14.69 9.07 -3.97
N LEU A 58 13.62 9.57 -4.58
CA LEU A 58 13.61 10.91 -5.15
C LEU A 58 13.71 11.99 -4.07
N ALA A 59 13.03 11.80 -2.94
CA ALA A 59 13.06 12.73 -1.82
C ALA A 59 14.46 12.87 -1.22
N VAL A 60 15.15 11.74 -1.01
CA VAL A 60 16.53 11.72 -0.48
C VAL A 60 17.47 12.41 -1.46
N LEU A 61 17.40 12.05 -2.74
CA LEU A 61 18.22 12.68 -3.77
C LEU A 61 17.98 14.20 -3.82
N SER A 62 16.71 14.63 -3.77
CA SER A 62 16.35 16.04 -3.78
C SER A 62 16.90 16.79 -2.57
N ALA A 63 16.82 16.20 -1.38
CA ALA A 63 17.37 16.77 -0.17
C ALA A 63 18.90 16.89 -0.22
N MET A 64 19.60 15.88 -0.75
CA MET A 64 21.05 15.91 -0.93
C MET A 64 21.51 16.98 -1.92
N VAL A 65 20.76 17.14 -3.02
CA VAL A 65 21.02 18.19 -4.02
C VAL A 65 20.81 19.58 -3.43
N ASP A 66 19.76 19.77 -2.62
CA ASP A 66 19.44 21.05 -1.98
C ASP A 66 20.55 21.50 -1.03
N VAL A 67 21.02 20.59 -0.17
CA VAL A 67 22.12 20.88 0.77
C VAL A 67 23.52 20.77 0.13
N LYS A 68 23.58 20.41 -1.16
CA LYS A 68 24.81 20.24 -1.96
C LYS A 68 25.81 19.24 -1.35
N THR A 69 25.31 18.15 -0.81
CA THR A 69 26.14 17.05 -0.33
C THR A 69 26.13 15.87 -1.29
N ASN A 70 27.24 15.14 -1.36
CA ASN A 70 27.34 13.88 -2.10
C ASN A 70 27.60 12.67 -1.18
N THR A 71 27.67 12.93 0.14
CA THR A 71 27.91 11.91 1.16
C THR A 71 27.10 12.22 2.42
N LEU A 72 26.66 11.17 3.08
CA LEU A 72 26.06 11.16 4.40
C LEU A 72 27.12 10.67 5.40
N ASN A 73 26.96 10.99 6.68
CA ASN A 73 27.99 10.68 7.68
C ASN A 73 28.02 9.18 8.00
N ASP A 74 26.87 8.57 8.23
CA ASP A 74 26.70 7.15 8.58
C ASP A 74 25.49 6.53 7.85
N GLY A 75 25.12 7.10 6.70
CA GLY A 75 23.83 6.79 6.05
C GLY A 75 22.64 7.32 6.86
N GLY A 76 21.62 6.48 7.04
CA GLY A 76 20.50 6.79 7.93
C GLY A 76 19.23 6.00 7.61
N THR A 77 18.11 6.42 8.18
CA THR A 77 16.80 5.82 7.88
C THR A 77 15.76 6.85 7.50
N VAL A 78 14.85 6.47 6.60
CA VAL A 78 13.58 7.15 6.35
C VAL A 78 12.47 6.18 6.71
N GLY A 79 11.66 6.52 7.69
CA GLY A 79 10.67 5.63 8.28
C GLY A 79 9.25 6.17 8.23
N PRO A 80 8.32 5.46 8.91
CA PRO A 80 6.92 5.77 8.93
C PRO A 80 6.64 7.21 9.37
N GLY A 81 5.59 7.80 8.81
CA GLY A 81 5.15 9.14 9.21
C GLY A 81 6.16 10.25 8.89
N HIS A 82 7.04 10.06 7.90
CA HIS A 82 8.09 11.01 7.48
C HIS A 82 9.23 11.18 8.49
N THR A 83 9.45 10.18 9.34
CA THR A 83 10.62 10.19 10.24
C THR A 83 11.89 10.02 9.41
N SER A 84 12.91 10.83 9.64
CA SER A 84 14.20 10.71 8.95
C SER A 84 15.35 10.94 9.92
N SER A 85 16.29 10.00 10.00
CA SER A 85 17.50 10.07 10.83
C SER A 85 18.76 10.13 9.96
N VAL A 86 18.72 10.97 8.93
CA VAL A 86 19.81 11.09 7.96
C VAL A 86 20.61 12.35 8.26
N THR A 87 21.94 12.24 8.36
CA THR A 87 22.82 13.38 8.69
C THR A 87 23.96 13.55 7.69
N TYR A 88 24.46 14.77 7.56
CA TYR A 88 25.55 15.11 6.65
C TYR A 88 26.49 16.17 7.24
N GLY A 89 27.72 16.22 6.73
CA GLY A 89 28.69 17.28 6.99
C GLY A 89 29.36 17.25 8.37
N SER A 90 30.25 18.22 8.58
CA SER A 90 30.94 18.48 9.86
C SER A 90 30.98 19.99 10.14
N PRO A 91 30.33 20.50 11.20
CA PRO A 91 29.52 19.75 12.18
C PRO A 91 28.29 19.09 11.54
N SER A 92 27.84 17.98 12.12
CA SER A 92 26.74 17.17 11.58
C SER A 92 25.42 17.95 11.61
N ALA A 93 24.70 17.92 10.50
CA ALA A 93 23.37 18.51 10.35
C ALA A 93 22.37 17.48 9.82
N ASP A 94 21.10 17.63 10.17
CA ASP A 94 20.03 16.77 9.68
C ASP A 94 19.73 17.06 8.21
N LEU A 95 19.61 16.00 7.40
CA LEU A 95 19.17 16.09 6.02
C LEU A 95 17.63 16.22 5.99
N PRO A 96 17.06 17.27 5.38
CA PRO A 96 15.62 17.54 5.44
C PRO A 96 14.81 16.69 4.45
N VAL A 97 14.94 15.36 4.49
CA VAL A 97 14.27 14.44 3.55
C VAL A 97 12.75 14.58 3.60
N HIS A 98 12.18 14.76 4.79
CA HIS A 98 10.73 14.89 5.01
C HIS A 98 10.08 16.03 4.20
N ASN A 99 10.83 17.08 3.84
CA ASN A 99 10.31 18.19 3.03
C ASN A 99 10.01 17.79 1.58
N PHE A 100 10.59 16.67 1.13
CA PHE A 100 10.51 16.21 -0.26
C PHE A 100 9.66 14.95 -0.42
N ILE A 101 9.12 14.40 0.67
CA ILE A 101 8.24 13.24 0.63
C ILE A 101 6.79 13.72 0.48
N MET A 102 6.09 13.14 -0.48
CA MET A 102 4.65 13.35 -0.64
C MET A 102 3.86 12.20 -0.02
N GLY A 103 2.96 12.51 0.91
CA GLY A 103 2.08 11.53 1.56
C GLY A 103 2.78 10.71 2.64
N ALA A 104 2.02 9.91 3.39
CA ALA A 104 2.58 9.10 4.46
C ALA A 104 3.48 8.00 3.92
N VAL A 105 4.65 7.85 4.54
CA VAL A 105 5.53 6.68 4.37
C VAL A 105 5.07 5.57 5.31
N ILE A 106 5.02 4.34 4.82
CA ILE A 106 4.69 3.13 5.57
C ILE A 106 5.95 2.30 5.82
N GLY A 107 6.82 2.15 4.82
CA GLY A 107 8.05 1.38 4.93
C GLY A 107 9.14 2.06 5.75
N ILE A 108 10.08 1.27 6.25
CA ILE A 108 11.34 1.74 6.82
C ILE A 108 12.43 1.49 5.78
N TYR A 109 13.06 2.55 5.29
CA TYR A 109 14.12 2.50 4.28
C TYR A 109 15.45 2.87 4.91
N THR A 110 16.43 1.98 4.81
CA THR A 110 17.79 2.24 5.28
C THR A 110 18.64 2.75 4.12
N LEU A 111 19.47 3.75 4.39
CA LEU A 111 20.32 4.40 3.41
C LEU A 111 21.78 4.11 3.68
N ASP A 112 22.56 3.97 2.62
CA ASP A 112 24.02 3.97 2.69
C ASP A 112 24.59 5.40 2.79
N GLU A 113 25.91 5.51 2.95
CA GLU A 113 26.61 6.80 2.99
C GLU A 113 26.48 7.64 1.70
N LYS A 114 25.99 7.06 0.61
CA LYS A 114 25.74 7.76 -0.66
C LYS A 114 24.29 8.18 -0.83
N GLY A 115 23.43 7.91 0.17
CA GLY A 115 22.00 8.19 0.11
C GLY A 115 21.23 7.21 -0.78
N LEU A 116 21.82 6.07 -1.13
CA LEU A 116 21.12 4.99 -1.82
C LEU A 116 20.43 4.09 -0.80
N ILE A 117 19.23 3.61 -1.15
CA ILE A 117 18.50 2.67 -0.29
C ILE A 117 19.19 1.31 -0.35
N SER A 118 19.73 0.87 0.78
CA SER A 118 20.48 -0.39 0.95
C SER A 118 19.57 -1.55 1.32
N SER A 119 18.54 -1.30 2.12
CA SER A 119 17.50 -2.25 2.49
C SER A 119 16.21 -1.53 2.87
N ALA A 120 15.11 -2.28 2.94
CA ALA A 120 13.85 -1.78 3.45
C ALA A 120 13.15 -2.86 4.26
N GLU A 121 12.44 -2.43 5.31
CA GLU A 121 11.68 -3.28 6.23
C GLU A 121 10.25 -2.77 6.33
N MET A 122 9.30 -3.70 6.40
CA MET A 122 7.88 -3.38 6.50
C MET A 122 7.42 -3.56 7.95
N PRO A 123 6.75 -2.58 8.57
CA PRO A 123 6.16 -2.77 9.89
C PRO A 123 5.12 -3.91 9.88
N GLU A 124 5.14 -4.75 10.92
CA GLU A 124 4.28 -5.95 11.00
C GLU A 124 2.77 -5.62 11.01
N ASP A 125 2.40 -4.45 11.54
CA ASP A 125 1.01 -3.99 11.64
C ASP A 125 0.54 -3.17 10.42
N SER A 126 1.33 -3.11 9.35
CA SER A 126 1.02 -2.29 8.17
C SER A 126 0.12 -2.99 7.15
N ASP A 127 -0.54 -2.20 6.28
CA ASP A 127 -1.37 -2.70 5.18
C ASP A 127 -0.59 -3.58 4.18
N TRP A 128 0.73 -3.42 4.16
CA TRP A 128 1.66 -4.13 3.29
C TRP A 128 2.47 -5.20 4.04
N ALA A 129 2.01 -5.61 5.23
CA ALA A 129 2.61 -6.70 5.99
C ALA A 129 2.79 -7.96 5.12
N GLY A 130 3.95 -8.59 5.28
CA GLY A 130 4.35 -9.78 4.52
C GLY A 130 5.08 -9.51 3.19
N LEU A 131 5.17 -8.26 2.75
CA LEU A 131 6.08 -7.90 1.64
C LEU A 131 7.54 -7.99 2.09
N THR A 132 8.40 -8.41 1.16
CA THR A 132 9.84 -8.55 1.38
C THR A 132 10.60 -7.65 0.43
N PHE A 133 11.72 -7.10 0.89
CA PHE A 133 12.58 -6.27 0.05
C PHE A 133 13.74 -7.09 -0.51
N VAL A 134 13.76 -7.29 -1.82
CA VAL A 134 14.74 -8.14 -2.51
C VAL A 134 15.25 -7.43 -3.75
N ASN A 135 16.58 -7.41 -3.95
CA ASN A 135 17.22 -6.80 -5.12
C ASN A 135 16.80 -5.34 -5.39
N GLY A 136 16.51 -4.56 -4.34
CA GLY A 136 16.18 -3.15 -4.48
C GLY A 136 14.72 -2.86 -4.83
N ALA A 137 13.80 -3.83 -4.69
CA ALA A 137 12.37 -3.67 -4.89
C ALA A 137 11.56 -4.51 -3.88
N TRP A 138 10.31 -4.11 -3.65
CA TRP A 138 9.34 -4.88 -2.87
C TRP A 138 8.78 -6.05 -3.69
N GLN A 139 8.59 -7.20 -3.02
CA GLN A 139 8.04 -8.46 -3.55
C GLN A 139 7.07 -9.10 -2.55
#